data_AF-A0A818JHX2-F1
#
_entry.id   AF-A0A818JHX2-F1
#
_cell.length_a   1.000
_cell.length_b   1.000
_cell.length_c   1.000
_cell.angle_alpha   90.00
_cell.angle_beta   90.00
_cell.angle_gamma   90.00
#
_symmetry.space_group_name_H-M   'P 1'
#
loop_
_entity.id
_entity.type
_entity.pdbx_description
1 polymer ?
#
loop_
_entity_poly.entity_id
_entity_poly.type
_entity_poly.pdbx_seq_one_letter_code
_entity_poly.pdbx_strand_id
1 'polypeptide(L)'
;MSNSDKDSIRKRLDSGEYKSCDKSTTASAEWWKSFNRIQDEKENIIPYVICIHCKSVLAYDSQKTSSKTLKLHFENCKSKLTITTPKITAHFTSEKYNHVASKHIKKVLNECVKFCAYGMRSFNSVNGHGLEFLVQDLLHVAYSTDVKIKGSDIIPHSTTISRRVQSMACDERRKLIITLKNDIGQALCIVGTISEISESGITKGIQETRRGAVIGEGLLSILFYSFGIFVAYRYYETGAIERIDVAGGQGNALAQSSRPRGVLVDQFDTVYVADCDNNRVMRWSKDTKQGTVPVSGNNQDEQLNQFYFPQDLSFDRHSNLYIVDYANARIQRFNIGSSSS
;
A
#
# COMPACT_ATOMS: atom_id res chain seq x y z
N MET A 1 17.35 15.54 -63.78
CA MET A 1 15.98 15.38 -63.25
C MET A 1 15.68 16.57 -62.35
N SER A 2 14.54 17.22 -62.54
CA SER A 2 14.26 18.54 -61.96
C SER A 2 13.93 18.42 -60.46
N ASN A 3 14.19 19.46 -59.65
CA ASN A 3 13.79 19.45 -58.24
C ASN A 3 12.26 19.36 -58.06
N SER A 4 11.51 19.85 -59.05
CA SER A 4 10.03 19.75 -59.11
C SER A 4 9.54 18.30 -59.02
N ASP A 5 10.25 17.36 -59.65
CA ASP A 5 9.88 15.95 -59.66
C ASP A 5 10.11 15.27 -58.31
N LYS A 6 11.03 15.76 -57.47
CA LYS A 6 11.26 15.19 -56.13
C LYS A 6 10.21 15.67 -55.14
N ASP A 7 9.80 16.92 -55.27
CA ASP A 7 8.80 17.54 -54.39
C ASP A 7 7.40 16.99 -54.65
N SER A 8 7.08 16.65 -55.90
CA SER A 8 5.81 15.98 -56.24
C SER A 8 5.73 14.57 -55.65
N ILE A 9 6.79 13.77 -55.76
CA ILE A 9 6.87 12.43 -55.15
C ILE A 9 6.77 12.52 -53.62
N ARG A 10 7.39 13.53 -53.01
CA ARG A 10 7.30 13.75 -51.56
C ARG A 10 5.87 14.06 -51.12
N LYS A 11 5.16 14.94 -51.84
CA LYS A 11 3.75 15.24 -51.56
C LYS A 11 2.86 13.99 -51.67
N ARG A 12 3.14 13.09 -52.61
CA ARG A 12 2.40 11.82 -52.77
C ARG A 12 2.71 10.79 -51.68
N LEU A 13 3.91 10.81 -51.12
CA LEU A 13 4.25 10.02 -49.93
C LEU A 13 3.53 10.56 -48.68
N ASP A 14 3.48 11.88 -48.53
CA ASP A 14 2.84 12.53 -47.38
C ASP A 14 1.30 12.38 -47.44
N SER A 15 0.69 12.33 -48.63
CA SER A 15 -0.73 12.06 -48.83
C SER A 15 -1.11 10.57 -48.69
N GLY A 16 -0.12 9.67 -48.62
CA GLY A 16 -0.33 8.22 -48.52
C GLY A 16 -0.66 7.52 -49.84
N GLU A 17 -0.63 8.23 -50.97
CA GLU A 17 -0.78 7.69 -52.34
C GLU A 17 0.39 6.73 -52.63
N TYR A 18 1.60 7.09 -52.20
CA TYR A 18 2.78 6.23 -52.30
C TYR A 18 3.15 5.63 -50.95
N LYS A 19 3.65 4.40 -50.99
CA LYS A 19 4.09 3.67 -49.80
C LYS A 19 5.60 3.49 -49.80
N SER A 20 6.24 3.83 -48.68
CA SER A 20 7.63 3.44 -48.47
C SER A 20 7.66 1.96 -48.09
N CYS A 21 8.21 1.11 -48.96
CA CYS A 21 8.41 -0.29 -48.65
C CYS A 21 9.86 -0.51 -48.19
N ASP A 22 10.01 -1.13 -47.02
CA ASP A 22 11.23 -1.86 -46.72
C ASP A 22 11.27 -3.08 -47.64
N LYS A 23 12.47 -3.46 -48.14
CA LYS A 23 12.84 -4.83 -48.59
C LYS A 23 14.24 -4.77 -49.23
N SER A 24 15.15 -5.74 -49.08
CA SER A 24 15.14 -7.09 -48.54
C SER A 24 16.34 -7.29 -47.62
N THR A 25 16.29 -8.31 -46.78
CA THR A 25 17.33 -8.84 -45.87
C THR A 25 18.67 -9.23 -46.53
N THR A 26 18.93 -8.79 -47.77
CA THR A 26 20.07 -9.20 -48.61
C THR A 26 20.89 -8.04 -49.17
N ALA A 27 20.64 -6.80 -48.75
CA ALA A 27 21.51 -5.66 -49.14
C ALA A 27 22.83 -5.69 -48.35
N SER A 28 23.95 -5.92 -49.03
CA SER A 28 25.27 -6.16 -48.42
C SER A 28 25.94 -4.93 -47.80
N ALA A 29 25.46 -3.72 -48.08
CA ALA A 29 26.15 -2.49 -47.69
C ALA A 29 25.41 -1.71 -46.58
N GLU A 30 26.14 -1.35 -45.53
CA GLU A 30 25.64 -0.67 -44.32
C GLU A 30 24.87 0.63 -44.63
N TRP A 31 25.34 1.40 -45.62
CA TRP A 31 24.72 2.67 -46.01
C TRP A 31 23.35 2.48 -46.70
N TRP A 32 23.11 1.34 -47.37
CA TRP A 32 21.84 1.05 -48.03
C TRP A 32 20.70 0.85 -47.03
N LYS A 33 21.02 0.40 -45.82
CA LYS A 33 20.05 0.20 -44.72
C LYS A 33 19.34 1.49 -44.28
N SER A 34 19.86 2.66 -44.69
CA SER A 34 19.28 3.97 -44.36
C SER A 34 18.29 4.49 -45.41
N PHE A 35 17.96 3.71 -46.44
CA PHE A 35 17.09 4.11 -47.54
C PHE A 35 16.01 3.07 -47.83
N ASN A 36 14.77 3.55 -47.99
CA ASN A 36 13.62 2.72 -48.37
C ASN A 36 13.24 2.99 -49.83
N ARG A 37 12.77 1.94 -50.51
CA ARG A 37 12.21 2.07 -51.86
C ARG A 37 10.78 2.60 -51.79
N ILE A 38 10.35 3.28 -52.83
CA ILE A 38 9.00 3.85 -52.93
C ILE A 38 8.18 3.02 -53.92
N GLN A 39 6.97 2.66 -53.50
CA GLN A 39 5.98 1.96 -54.31
C GLN A 39 4.79 2.86 -54.63
N ASP A 40 4.31 2.73 -55.86
CA ASP A 40 3.04 3.30 -56.32
C ASP A 40 1.84 2.50 -55.77
N GLU A 41 0.61 3.00 -55.96
CA GLU A 41 -0.65 2.35 -55.60
C GLU A 41 -0.78 0.93 -56.19
N LYS A 42 -0.15 0.71 -57.35
CA LYS A 42 -0.09 -0.58 -58.06
C LYS A 42 1.06 -1.49 -57.61
N GLU A 43 1.69 -1.19 -56.48
CA GLU A 43 2.86 -1.89 -55.89
C GLU A 43 4.14 -1.89 -56.76
N ASN A 44 4.17 -1.10 -57.83
CA ASN A 44 5.33 -0.96 -58.70
C ASN A 44 6.42 -0.10 -58.03
N ILE A 45 7.67 -0.54 -58.13
CA ILE A 45 8.83 0.20 -57.59
C ILE A 45 9.12 1.39 -58.52
N ILE A 46 9.02 2.59 -57.95
CA ILE A 46 9.33 3.84 -58.65
C ILE A 46 10.85 4.09 -58.55
N PRO A 47 11.50 4.73 -59.55
CA PRO A 47 12.95 5.05 -59.53
C PRO A 47 13.36 6.13 -58.51
N TYR A 48 12.80 6.09 -57.30
CA TYR A 48 13.13 6.95 -56.18
C TYR A 48 13.21 6.15 -54.88
N VAL A 49 14.06 6.64 -53.98
CA VAL A 49 14.21 6.14 -52.62
C VAL A 49 14.05 7.28 -51.63
N ILE A 50 13.65 6.96 -50.41
CA ILE A 50 13.52 7.90 -49.31
C ILE A 50 14.51 7.57 -48.20
N CYS A 51 15.21 8.57 -47.68
CA CYS A 51 16.06 8.42 -46.51
C CYS A 51 15.18 8.25 -45.25
N ILE A 52 15.45 7.21 -44.45
CA ILE A 52 14.68 6.96 -43.22
C ILE A 52 14.89 8.05 -42.16
N HIS A 53 16.06 8.70 -42.17
CA HIS A 53 16.49 9.65 -41.14
C HIS A 53 16.01 11.07 -41.38
N CYS A 54 16.08 11.57 -42.62
CA CYS A 54 15.73 12.97 -42.93
C CYS A 54 14.55 13.10 -43.90
N LYS A 55 13.98 11.98 -44.35
CA LYS A 55 12.85 11.91 -45.29
C LYS A 55 13.12 12.60 -46.63
N SER A 56 14.38 12.79 -47.01
CA SER A 56 14.72 13.31 -48.35
C SER A 56 14.49 12.25 -49.41
N VAL A 57 13.87 12.64 -50.52
CA VAL A 57 13.65 11.79 -51.70
C VAL A 57 14.84 11.92 -52.66
N LEU A 58 15.42 10.80 -53.08
CA LEU A 58 16.57 10.73 -53.98
C LEU A 58 16.22 9.84 -55.17
N ALA A 59 16.68 10.22 -56.36
CA ALA A 59 16.52 9.40 -57.56
C ALA A 59 17.43 8.17 -57.47
N TYR A 60 16.88 7.00 -57.74
CA TYR A 60 17.61 5.74 -57.78
C TYR A 60 16.92 4.73 -58.68
N ASP A 61 17.55 4.43 -59.80
CA ASP A 61 17.24 3.30 -60.67
C ASP A 61 18.40 2.31 -60.62
N SER A 62 18.12 1.06 -60.25
CA SER A 62 19.10 -0.03 -60.16
C SER A 62 19.87 -0.31 -61.45
N GLN A 63 19.30 0.03 -62.61
CA GLN A 63 19.91 -0.22 -63.91
C GLN A 63 20.59 1.01 -64.51
N LYS A 64 20.24 2.22 -64.07
CA LYS A 64 20.65 3.49 -64.73
C LYS A 64 21.36 4.49 -63.84
N THR A 65 21.22 4.40 -62.51
CA THR A 65 21.69 5.47 -61.60
C THR A 65 22.84 4.98 -60.74
N SER A 66 23.93 5.76 -60.68
CA SER A 66 25.05 5.44 -59.79
C SER A 66 24.66 5.63 -58.31
N SER A 67 25.17 4.77 -57.43
CA SER A 67 24.92 4.86 -55.98
C SER A 67 25.61 6.05 -55.29
N LYS A 68 26.35 6.90 -56.02
CA LYS A 68 27.19 7.98 -55.46
C LYS A 68 26.37 9.00 -54.67
N THR A 69 25.22 9.41 -55.21
CA THR A 69 24.35 10.42 -54.58
C THR A 69 23.80 9.95 -53.24
N LEU A 70 23.48 8.66 -53.12
CA LEU A 70 22.97 8.08 -51.87
C LEU A 70 24.07 7.95 -50.82
N LYS A 71 25.29 7.54 -51.23
CA LYS A 71 26.45 7.50 -50.32
C LYS A 71 26.79 8.88 -49.78
N LEU A 72 26.85 9.89 -50.65
CA LEU A 72 27.11 11.28 -50.26
C LEU A 72 26.03 11.82 -49.32
N HIS A 73 24.77 11.45 -49.55
CA HIS A 73 23.68 11.78 -48.64
C HIS A 73 23.83 11.08 -47.28
N PHE A 74 24.16 9.79 -47.26
CA PHE A 74 24.35 9.01 -46.03
C PHE A 74 25.47 9.57 -45.12
N GLU A 75 26.57 10.03 -45.72
CA GLU A 75 27.68 10.65 -44.98
C GLU A 75 27.30 12.01 -44.40
N ASN A 76 26.46 12.79 -45.09
CA ASN A 76 26.12 14.17 -44.72
C ASN A 76 24.72 14.32 -44.08
N CYS A 77 24.05 13.22 -43.73
CA CYS A 77 22.69 13.25 -43.21
C CYS A 77 22.66 13.78 -41.76
N LYS A 78 22.30 15.06 -41.58
CA LYS A 78 22.30 15.75 -40.27
C LYS A 78 21.50 15.05 -39.16
N SER A 79 20.43 14.33 -39.51
CA SER A 79 19.58 13.61 -38.54
C SER A 79 20.10 12.22 -38.14
N LYS A 80 21.23 11.76 -38.69
CA LYS A 80 21.92 10.54 -38.24
C LYS A 80 22.51 10.70 -36.83
N LEU A 81 22.83 11.95 -36.44
CA LEU A 81 23.40 12.30 -35.13
C LEU A 81 22.37 12.34 -33.99
N THR A 82 21.06 12.29 -34.28
CA THR A 82 19.99 12.45 -33.27
C THR A 82 19.48 11.13 -32.70
N ILE A 83 20.06 9.99 -33.09
CA ILE A 83 19.60 8.64 -32.69
C ILE A 83 20.28 8.16 -31.40
N THR A 84 21.38 8.79 -30.98
CA THR A 84 22.10 8.40 -29.75
C THR A 84 21.46 8.91 -28.47
N THR A 85 20.47 9.80 -28.53
CA THR A 85 19.68 10.18 -27.37
C THR A 85 18.53 9.17 -27.21
N PRO A 86 18.52 8.36 -26.13
CA PRO A 86 17.39 7.47 -25.88
C PRO A 86 16.12 8.32 -25.72
N LYS A 87 15.00 7.84 -26.29
CA LYS A 87 13.69 8.47 -26.13
C LYS A 87 13.39 8.64 -24.65
N ILE A 88 12.67 9.69 -24.26
CA ILE A 88 12.28 9.91 -22.85
C ILE A 88 11.58 8.68 -22.25
N THR A 89 10.84 7.93 -23.07
CA THR A 89 10.21 6.63 -22.75
C THR A 89 11.17 5.54 -22.29
N ALA A 90 12.46 5.62 -22.64
CA ALA A 90 13.48 4.68 -22.17
C ALA A 90 14.02 5.03 -20.76
N HIS A 91 13.82 6.28 -20.30
CA HIS A 91 14.06 6.67 -18.90
C HIS A 91 12.91 6.28 -17.98
N PHE A 92 11.72 6.06 -18.53
CA PHE A 92 10.65 5.35 -17.84
C PHE A 92 10.98 3.85 -17.88
N THR A 93 11.75 3.37 -16.91
CA THR A 93 11.84 1.94 -16.65
C THR A 93 10.44 1.47 -16.26
N SER A 94 9.66 0.92 -17.20
CA SER A 94 8.67 -0.07 -16.80
C SER A 94 9.47 -1.12 -16.05
N GLU A 95 9.11 -1.44 -14.80
CA GLU A 95 9.69 -2.57 -14.09
C GLU A 95 9.70 -3.75 -15.04
N LYS A 96 10.89 -4.18 -15.47
CA LYS A 96 11.02 -5.29 -16.40
C LYS A 96 10.72 -6.55 -15.60
N TYR A 97 9.44 -6.86 -15.43
CA TYR A 97 9.01 -8.17 -14.99
C TYR A 97 9.57 -9.17 -16.01
N ASN A 98 10.35 -10.13 -15.54
CA ASN A 98 10.80 -11.23 -16.39
C ASN A 98 9.54 -11.87 -16.99
N HIS A 99 9.37 -11.77 -18.30
CA HIS A 99 8.15 -12.20 -18.97
C HIS A 99 8.02 -13.72 -18.83
N VAL A 100 7.14 -14.17 -17.94
CA VAL A 100 6.85 -15.59 -17.74
C VAL A 100 5.99 -16.08 -18.90
N ALA A 101 6.41 -17.17 -19.55
CA ALA A 101 5.64 -17.76 -20.64
C ALA A 101 4.21 -18.11 -20.19
N SER A 102 3.22 -17.82 -21.04
CA SER A 102 1.78 -18.00 -20.75
C SER A 102 1.41 -19.42 -20.29
N LYS A 103 2.14 -20.44 -20.74
CA LYS A 103 1.99 -21.83 -20.29
C LYS A 103 2.23 -22.01 -18.79
N HIS A 104 3.19 -21.29 -18.22
CA HIS A 104 3.52 -21.38 -16.80
C HIS A 104 2.50 -20.61 -15.95
N ILE A 105 2.03 -19.46 -16.43
CA ILE A 105 0.96 -18.69 -15.77
C ILE A 105 -0.30 -19.54 -15.62
N LYS A 106 -0.72 -20.24 -16.69
CA LYS A 106 -1.86 -21.17 -16.63
C LYS A 106 -1.66 -22.31 -15.63
N LYS A 107 -0.43 -22.83 -15.53
CA LYS A 107 -0.10 -23.90 -14.58
C LYS A 107 -0.19 -23.42 -13.14
N VAL A 108 0.38 -22.25 -12.83
CA VAL A 108 0.29 -21.63 -11.49
C VAL A 108 -1.16 -21.36 -11.13
N LEU A 109 -1.93 -20.78 -12.05
CA LEU A 109 -3.35 -20.51 -11.83
C LEU A 109 -4.13 -21.79 -11.46
N ASN A 110 -3.91 -22.88 -12.19
CA ASN A 110 -4.57 -24.16 -11.89
C ASN A 110 -4.19 -24.71 -10.51
N GLU A 111 -2.93 -24.58 -10.09
CA GLU A 111 -2.50 -25.01 -8.75
C GLU A 111 -3.06 -24.10 -7.65
N CYS A 112 -3.17 -22.79 -7.87
CA CYS A 112 -3.85 -21.87 -6.95
C CYS A 112 -5.33 -22.24 -6.77
N VAL A 113 -6.03 -22.58 -7.86
CA VAL A 113 -7.43 -23.03 -7.79
C VAL A 113 -7.54 -24.33 -6.98
N LYS A 114 -6.66 -25.30 -7.23
CA LYS A 114 -6.62 -26.56 -6.46
C LYS A 114 -6.31 -26.33 -4.98
N PHE A 115 -5.39 -25.41 -4.67
CA PHE A 115 -5.05 -25.04 -3.30
C PHE A 115 -6.27 -24.51 -2.53
N CYS A 116 -7.07 -23.64 -3.17
CA CYS A 116 -8.32 -23.15 -2.58
C CYS A 116 -9.37 -24.26 -2.46
N ALA A 117 -9.60 -25.03 -3.53
CA ALA A 117 -10.65 -26.04 -3.60
C ALA A 117 -10.39 -27.22 -2.64
N TYR A 118 -9.21 -27.84 -2.69
CA TYR A 118 -8.87 -28.98 -1.82
C TYR A 118 -8.58 -28.57 -0.39
N GLY A 119 -8.06 -27.35 -0.18
CA GLY A 119 -7.79 -26.82 1.14
C GLY A 119 -9.02 -26.24 1.85
N MET A 120 -10.18 -26.17 1.18
CA MET A 120 -11.36 -25.42 1.63
C MET A 120 -11.00 -23.99 2.08
N ARG A 121 -10.13 -23.32 1.31
CA ARG A 121 -9.63 -21.96 1.61
C ARG A 121 -10.38 -20.92 0.77
N SER A 122 -10.46 -19.71 1.29
CA SER A 122 -10.99 -18.57 0.53
C SER A 122 -10.08 -18.24 -0.66
N PHE A 123 -10.65 -17.76 -1.76
CA PHE A 123 -9.86 -17.22 -2.88
C PHE A 123 -9.02 -16.00 -2.46
N ASN A 124 -9.40 -15.28 -1.41
CA ASN A 124 -8.57 -14.20 -0.87
C ASN A 124 -7.24 -14.70 -0.30
N SER A 125 -7.14 -15.99 0.05
CA SER A 125 -5.89 -16.58 0.57
C SER A 125 -4.76 -16.58 -0.47
N VAL A 126 -5.06 -16.54 -1.77
CA VAL A 126 -4.03 -16.46 -2.82
C VAL A 126 -3.61 -15.03 -3.16
N ASN A 127 -4.33 -14.02 -2.65
CA ASN A 127 -4.05 -12.60 -2.87
C ASN A 127 -3.37 -11.92 -1.65
N GLY A 128 -3.00 -12.68 -0.63
CA GLY A 128 -2.36 -12.12 0.58
C GLY A 128 -0.85 -11.97 0.41
N HIS A 129 -0.31 -10.82 0.83
CA HIS A 129 1.14 -10.53 0.82
C HIS A 129 1.97 -11.63 1.52
N GLY A 130 1.44 -12.25 2.57
CA GLY A 130 2.14 -13.34 3.26
C GLY A 130 2.41 -14.57 2.37
N LEU A 131 1.47 -14.93 1.49
CA LEU A 131 1.69 -16.02 0.54
C LEU A 131 2.62 -15.60 -0.60
N GLU A 132 2.50 -14.36 -1.05
CA GLU A 132 3.38 -13.78 -2.07
C GLU A 132 4.85 -13.85 -1.64
N PHE A 133 5.18 -13.37 -0.44
CA PHE A 133 6.53 -13.46 0.12
C PHE A 133 7.01 -14.90 0.27
N LEU A 134 6.15 -15.80 0.78
CA LEU A 134 6.50 -17.20 0.91
C LEU A 134 6.83 -17.84 -0.45
N VAL A 135 6.03 -17.58 -1.48
CA VAL A 135 6.27 -18.11 -2.83
C VAL A 135 7.56 -17.53 -3.41
N GLN A 136 7.82 -16.25 -3.18
CA GLN A 136 9.06 -15.59 -3.62
C GLN A 136 10.29 -16.22 -2.94
N ASP A 137 10.24 -16.46 -1.63
CA ASP A 137 11.31 -17.14 -0.89
C ASP A 137 11.53 -18.57 -1.39
N LEU A 138 10.45 -19.32 -1.67
CA LEU A 138 10.55 -20.66 -2.23
C LEU A 138 11.20 -20.66 -3.62
N LEU A 139 10.90 -19.66 -4.45
CA LEU A 139 11.55 -19.48 -5.76
C LEU A 139 13.04 -19.13 -5.61
N HIS A 140 13.39 -18.29 -4.63
CA HIS A 140 14.79 -17.98 -4.32
C HIS A 140 15.56 -19.21 -3.86
N VAL A 141 14.98 -20.02 -2.97
CA VAL A 141 15.59 -21.29 -2.53
C VAL A 141 15.76 -22.20 -3.74
N ALA A 142 14.71 -22.40 -4.54
CA ALA A 142 14.77 -23.25 -5.73
C ALA A 142 15.77 -22.78 -6.79
N TYR A 143 16.03 -21.48 -6.91
CA TYR A 143 17.03 -20.94 -7.84
C TYR A 143 18.46 -21.02 -7.30
N SER A 144 18.63 -20.81 -5.99
CA SER A 144 19.95 -20.82 -5.34
C SER A 144 20.52 -22.24 -5.19
N THR A 145 19.65 -23.24 -5.02
CA THR A 145 20.05 -24.64 -5.02
C THR A 145 19.71 -25.25 -6.37
N ASP A 146 20.70 -25.59 -7.19
CA ASP A 146 20.51 -26.32 -8.47
C ASP A 146 20.07 -27.79 -8.26
N VAL A 147 19.42 -28.07 -7.12
CA VAL A 147 19.03 -29.39 -6.64
C VAL A 147 17.52 -29.42 -6.48
N LYS A 148 16.90 -30.51 -6.95
CA LYS A 148 15.47 -30.75 -6.73
C LYS A 148 15.21 -31.07 -5.27
N ILE A 149 14.65 -30.12 -4.53
CA ILE A 149 14.25 -30.31 -3.13
C ILE A 149 12.80 -30.80 -3.06
N LYS A 150 12.50 -31.73 -2.16
CA LYS A 150 11.13 -32.17 -1.89
C LYS A 150 10.40 -31.10 -1.06
N GLY A 151 9.14 -30.83 -1.41
CA GLY A 151 8.33 -29.83 -0.70
C GLY A 151 8.13 -30.13 0.79
N SER A 152 8.11 -31.41 1.18
CA SER A 152 8.01 -31.84 2.59
C SER A 152 9.19 -31.41 3.44
N ASP A 153 10.36 -31.24 2.82
CA ASP A 153 11.62 -30.99 3.53
C ASP A 153 11.86 -29.48 3.70
N ILE A 154 11.22 -28.66 2.84
CA ILE A 154 11.25 -27.19 2.92
C ILE A 154 10.16 -26.67 3.85
N ILE A 155 8.94 -27.20 3.75
CA ILE A 155 7.80 -26.66 4.48
C ILE A 155 7.82 -27.19 5.93
N PRO A 156 7.90 -26.32 6.94
CA PRO A 156 7.95 -26.76 8.33
C PRO A 156 6.62 -27.37 8.78
N HIS A 157 6.70 -28.29 9.74
CA HIS A 157 5.51 -28.87 10.37
C HIS A 157 4.68 -27.79 11.11
N SER A 158 3.36 -27.97 11.16
CA SER A 158 2.42 -27.00 11.75
C SER A 158 2.74 -26.62 13.20
N THR A 159 3.19 -27.59 14.01
CA THR A 159 3.62 -27.34 15.41
C THR A 159 4.87 -26.49 15.51
N THR A 160 5.77 -26.54 14.52
CA THR A 160 6.94 -25.66 14.44
C THR A 160 6.53 -24.24 14.08
N ILE A 161 5.59 -24.08 13.16
CA ILE A 161 5.01 -22.76 12.82
C ILE A 161 4.36 -22.14 14.06
N SER A 162 3.49 -22.89 14.74
CA SER A 162 2.79 -22.41 15.95
C SER A 162 3.75 -21.94 17.05
N ARG A 163 4.77 -22.75 17.37
CA ARG A 163 5.80 -22.37 18.36
C ARG A 163 6.57 -21.12 17.93
N ARG A 164 6.91 -21.00 16.65
CA ARG A 164 7.69 -19.87 16.14
C ARG A 164 6.89 -18.58 16.16
N VAL A 165 5.60 -18.63 15.79
CA VAL A 165 4.69 -17.48 15.91
C VAL A 165 4.57 -17.03 17.37
N GLN A 166 4.41 -17.97 18.30
CA GLN A 166 4.37 -17.64 19.74
C GLN A 166 5.69 -17.00 20.21
N SER A 167 6.84 -17.53 19.79
CA SER A 167 8.14 -16.95 20.14
C SER A 167 8.30 -15.53 19.58
N MET A 168 7.99 -15.33 18.29
CA MET A 168 8.08 -14.01 17.64
C MET A 168 7.16 -13.00 18.32
N ALA A 169 5.92 -13.39 18.64
CA ALA A 169 5.00 -12.53 19.37
C ALA A 169 5.52 -12.17 20.77
N CYS A 170 6.13 -13.12 21.49
CA CYS A 170 6.77 -12.86 22.78
C CYS A 170 7.97 -11.90 22.66
N ASP A 171 8.77 -12.03 21.60
CA ASP A 171 9.93 -11.17 21.36
C ASP A 171 9.51 -9.74 21.03
N GLU A 172 8.53 -9.56 20.14
CA GLU A 172 7.96 -8.25 19.84
C GLU A 172 7.28 -7.63 21.07
N ARG A 173 6.56 -8.43 21.87
CA ARG A 173 6.00 -7.97 23.14
C ARG A 173 7.08 -7.45 24.08
N ARG A 174 8.24 -8.11 24.19
CA ARG A 174 9.34 -7.64 25.05
C ARG A 174 9.91 -6.32 24.54
N LYS A 175 10.10 -6.15 23.23
CA LYS A 175 10.56 -4.89 22.62
C LYS A 175 9.59 -3.75 22.93
N LEU A 176 8.30 -4.00 22.69
CA LEU A 176 7.24 -3.04 22.99
C LEU A 176 7.21 -2.67 24.48
N ILE A 177 7.34 -3.64 25.38
CA ILE A 177 7.38 -3.36 26.83
C ILE A 177 8.57 -2.45 27.19
N ILE A 178 9.75 -2.63 26.57
CA ILE A 178 10.91 -1.77 26.82
C ILE A 178 10.64 -0.36 26.31
N THR A 179 10.14 -0.21 25.08
CA THR A 179 9.78 1.09 24.51
C THR A 179 8.73 1.78 25.38
N LEU A 180 7.66 1.09 25.74
CA LEU A 180 6.62 1.62 26.61
C LEU A 180 7.15 2.01 27.99
N LYS A 181 8.07 1.23 28.59
CA LYS A 181 8.71 1.58 29.86
C LYS A 181 9.59 2.82 29.74
N ASN A 182 10.32 2.96 28.64
CA ASN A 182 11.15 4.14 28.40
C ASN A 182 10.29 5.38 28.14
N ASP A 183 9.19 5.24 27.41
CA ASP A 183 8.27 6.33 27.12
C ASP A 183 7.45 6.72 28.36
N ILE A 184 7.05 5.75 29.19
CA ILE A 184 6.46 6.01 30.53
C ILE A 184 7.51 6.65 31.44
N GLY A 185 8.77 6.20 31.41
CA GLY A 185 9.87 6.77 32.17
C GLY A 185 10.19 8.21 31.76
N GLN A 186 10.18 8.51 30.46
CA GLN A 186 10.33 9.87 29.94
C GLN A 186 9.08 10.73 30.22
N ALA A 187 7.87 10.16 30.14
CA ALA A 187 6.65 10.84 30.58
C ALA A 187 6.68 11.13 32.09
N LEU A 188 7.23 10.23 32.91
CA LEU A 188 7.51 10.44 34.34
C LEU A 188 8.60 11.49 34.56
N CYS A 189 9.63 11.58 33.72
CA CYS A 189 10.63 12.65 33.77
C CYS A 189 10.07 14.01 33.33
N ILE A 190 9.14 14.04 32.38
CA ILE A 190 8.42 15.27 31.95
C ILE A 190 7.42 15.71 33.04
N VAL A 191 6.86 14.75 33.80
CA VAL A 191 6.05 15.03 35.00
C VAL A 191 6.95 15.36 36.20
N GLY A 192 8.20 14.88 36.23
CA GLY A 192 9.20 15.11 37.28
C GLY A 192 9.66 16.55 37.40
N THR A 193 9.33 17.43 36.45
CA THR A 193 9.51 18.88 36.57
C THR A 193 8.38 19.58 37.33
N ILE A 194 7.31 18.88 37.74
CA ILE A 194 6.16 19.48 38.44
C ILE A 194 5.97 18.95 39.88
N SER A 195 6.73 17.95 40.34
CA SER A 195 6.61 17.54 41.74
C SER A 195 7.89 16.91 42.29
N GLU A 196 8.82 17.77 42.72
CA GLU A 196 9.46 17.52 44.01
C GLU A 196 8.34 17.35 45.05
N ILE A 197 8.01 16.11 45.43
CA ILE A 197 7.45 15.75 46.74
C ILE A 197 7.57 14.22 46.91
N SER A 198 8.36 13.87 47.92
CA SER A 198 8.41 12.63 48.71
C SER A 198 8.78 11.31 48.03
N GLU A 199 10.04 10.96 48.23
CA GLU A 199 10.52 9.62 48.57
C GLU A 199 9.50 8.80 49.38
N SER A 200 8.96 7.73 48.80
CA SER A 200 8.83 6.41 49.44
C SER A 200 7.95 5.46 48.60
N GLY A 201 8.58 4.40 48.08
CA GLY A 201 7.97 3.09 47.87
C GLY A 201 6.65 3.01 47.09
N ILE A 202 6.69 3.09 45.74
CA ILE A 202 5.59 2.59 44.90
C ILE A 202 6.13 1.71 43.77
N THR A 203 6.64 0.53 44.13
CA THR A 203 6.77 -0.62 43.21
C THR A 203 5.72 -1.71 43.47
N LYS A 204 4.72 -1.43 44.32
CA LYS A 204 3.56 -2.30 44.54
C LYS A 204 2.29 -1.55 44.11
N GLY A 205 1.84 -1.74 42.86
CA GLY A 205 0.57 -1.13 42.45
C GLY A 205 0.23 -1.14 40.97
N ILE A 206 1.11 -1.60 40.07
CA ILE A 206 0.75 -1.73 38.65
C ILE A 206 -0.17 -2.96 38.50
N GLN A 207 -1.49 -2.77 38.69
CA GLN A 207 -2.47 -3.73 38.18
C GLN A 207 -2.60 -3.52 36.67
N GLU A 208 -1.94 -4.38 35.89
CA GLU A 208 -2.14 -4.49 34.45
C GLU A 208 -3.61 -4.87 34.15
N THR A 209 -4.44 -3.92 33.72
CA THR A 209 -5.75 -4.24 33.14
C THR A 209 -5.59 -4.68 31.69
N ARG A 210 -5.68 -5.99 31.46
CA ARG A 210 -5.66 -6.69 30.17
C ARG A 210 -6.90 -6.41 29.29
N ARG A 211 -7.21 -5.17 28.95
CA ARG A 211 -8.35 -4.86 28.08
C ARG A 211 -7.93 -3.79 27.07
N GLY A 212 -7.64 -4.21 25.84
CA GLY A 212 -7.30 -3.35 24.73
C GLY A 212 -8.28 -3.62 23.59
N ALA A 213 -8.85 -2.58 23.01
CA ALA A 213 -9.67 -2.68 21.82
C ALA A 213 -8.84 -2.31 20.59
N VAL A 214 -9.12 -3.01 19.49
CA VAL A 214 -8.60 -2.77 18.15
C VAL A 214 -9.83 -2.71 17.23
N ILE A 215 -9.82 -1.83 16.23
CA ILE A 215 -10.23 -2.06 14.82
C ILE A 215 -10.10 -0.73 14.05
N GLY A 216 -9.40 -0.79 12.90
CA GLY A 216 -9.15 0.32 11.96
C GLY A 216 -7.66 0.42 11.66
N GLU A 217 -7.28 0.42 10.37
CA GLU A 217 -5.91 0.35 9.83
C GLU A 217 -4.83 0.97 10.74
N GLY A 218 -3.99 0.14 11.37
CA GLY A 218 -2.83 0.61 12.13
C GLY A 218 -3.11 1.27 13.50
N LEU A 219 -4.22 0.98 14.17
CA LEU A 219 -4.47 1.56 15.50
C LEU A 219 -4.40 0.52 16.64
N LEU A 220 -3.40 0.65 17.52
CA LEU A 220 -3.33 -0.05 18.81
C LEU A 220 -3.46 0.99 19.95
N SER A 221 -4.68 1.18 20.45
CA SER A 221 -4.92 2.02 21.62
C SER A 221 -4.59 1.25 22.90
N ILE A 222 -3.57 1.70 23.64
CA ILE A 222 -3.15 1.08 24.91
C ILE A 222 -3.76 1.85 26.08
N LEU A 223 -4.51 1.18 26.93
CA LEU A 223 -5.04 1.76 28.17
C LEU A 223 -3.99 1.72 29.27
N PHE A 224 -3.52 2.88 29.73
CA PHE A 224 -2.74 2.98 30.97
C PHE A 224 -3.65 3.48 32.10
N TYR A 225 -3.95 2.62 33.06
CA TYR A 225 -4.66 3.02 34.28
C TYR A 225 -3.65 3.23 35.40
N SER A 226 -3.12 4.44 35.50
CA SER A 226 -2.46 4.92 36.72
C SER A 226 -2.77 6.40 36.88
N PHE A 227 -3.41 6.77 37.98
CA PHE A 227 -3.78 8.15 38.34
C PHE A 227 -4.77 8.89 37.41
N GLY A 228 -5.61 8.17 36.66
CA GLY A 228 -6.73 8.76 35.91
C GLY A 228 -6.34 9.48 34.61
N ILE A 229 -5.11 9.28 34.11
CA ILE A 229 -4.66 9.78 32.82
C ILE A 229 -4.91 8.70 31.76
N PHE A 230 -5.56 9.07 30.65
CA PHE A 230 -5.78 8.20 29.50
C PHE A 230 -4.90 8.67 28.34
N VAL A 231 -4.10 7.79 27.77
CA VAL A 231 -3.33 8.11 26.57
C VAL A 231 -3.61 7.03 25.54
N ALA A 232 -4.12 7.41 24.37
CA ALA A 232 -4.22 6.50 23.24
C ALA A 232 -2.96 6.64 22.37
N TYR A 233 -2.53 5.54 21.77
CA TYR A 233 -1.42 5.52 20.83
C TYR A 233 -1.90 4.97 19.49
N ARG A 234 -1.29 5.44 18.40
CA ARG A 234 -1.48 4.93 17.04
C ARG A 234 -0.16 4.34 16.54
N TYR A 235 -0.26 3.23 15.81
CA TYR A 235 0.89 2.48 15.32
C TYR A 235 0.80 2.28 13.81
N TYR A 236 1.50 3.09 13.04
CA TYR A 236 1.52 2.97 11.60
C TYR A 236 2.30 1.73 11.14
N GLU A 237 1.93 1.15 9.99
CA GLU A 237 2.67 0.05 9.37
C GLU A 237 4.14 0.42 9.06
N THR A 238 4.42 1.71 8.95
CA THR A 238 5.76 2.29 8.80
C THR A 238 6.61 2.24 10.08
N GLY A 239 6.03 1.83 11.21
CA GLY A 239 6.66 1.82 12.53
C GLY A 239 6.60 3.16 13.27
N ALA A 240 5.96 4.19 12.70
CA ALA A 240 5.73 5.46 13.39
C ALA A 240 4.68 5.31 14.50
N ILE A 241 4.88 6.03 15.61
CA ILE A 241 3.96 6.07 16.75
C ILE A 241 3.47 7.50 16.93
N GLU A 242 2.15 7.68 16.99
CA GLU A 242 1.52 8.98 17.27
C GLU A 242 0.72 8.90 18.57
N ARG A 243 0.92 9.88 19.44
CA ARG A 243 0.20 10.01 20.72
C ARG A 243 -1.09 10.80 20.52
N ILE A 244 -2.19 10.23 20.99
CA ILE A 244 -3.49 10.89 21.09
C ILE A 244 -3.74 11.17 22.56
N ASP A 245 -3.72 12.45 22.93
CA ASP A 245 -4.05 12.89 24.28
C ASP A 245 -5.55 12.70 24.54
N VAL A 246 -5.88 11.82 25.48
CA VAL A 246 -7.23 11.63 25.99
C VAL A 246 -7.22 12.07 27.47
N ALA A 247 -8.38 12.18 28.10
CA ALA A 247 -8.60 12.72 29.45
C ALA A 247 -7.39 12.70 30.43
N GLY A 248 -7.10 13.86 31.03
CA GLY A 248 -6.11 14.02 32.09
C GLY A 248 -6.76 14.09 33.47
N GLY A 249 -6.59 13.04 34.26
CA GLY A 249 -6.92 13.02 35.69
C GLY A 249 -8.32 12.48 36.02
N GLN A 250 -8.47 12.05 37.27
CA GLN A 250 -9.71 11.50 37.80
C GLN A 250 -10.73 12.63 38.05
N GLY A 251 -11.97 12.45 37.58
CA GLY A 251 -13.06 13.40 37.82
C GLY A 251 -14.18 13.30 36.79
N ASN A 252 -15.07 14.27 36.78
CA ASN A 252 -16.27 14.32 35.94
C ASN A 252 -16.28 15.48 34.92
N ALA A 253 -15.22 16.30 34.87
CA ALA A 253 -15.08 17.33 33.84
C ALA A 253 -14.91 16.71 32.44
N LEU A 254 -15.04 17.53 31.38
CA LEU A 254 -14.91 17.09 29.98
C LEU A 254 -13.49 16.63 29.61
N ALA A 255 -12.49 17.02 30.39
CA ALA A 255 -11.11 16.57 30.25
C ALA A 255 -10.73 15.48 31.27
N GLN A 256 -11.68 14.95 32.05
CA GLN A 256 -11.45 13.99 33.13
C GLN A 256 -12.30 12.72 32.93
N SER A 257 -11.92 11.63 33.57
CA SER A 257 -12.71 10.38 33.58
C SER A 257 -12.62 9.67 34.93
N SER A 258 -13.58 8.78 35.23
CA SER A 258 -13.61 8.00 36.46
C SER A 258 -13.83 6.51 36.17
N ARG A 259 -12.76 5.73 36.35
CA ARG A 259 -12.70 4.30 36.05
C ARG A 259 -13.15 3.95 34.61
N PRO A 260 -12.48 4.48 33.57
CA PRO A 260 -12.76 4.07 32.20
C PRO A 260 -12.47 2.58 31.99
N ARG A 261 -13.33 1.88 31.24
CA ARG A 261 -13.17 0.43 30.96
C ARG A 261 -13.11 0.11 29.48
N GLY A 262 -14.18 0.44 28.75
CA GLY A 262 -14.28 0.20 27.31
C GLY A 262 -13.63 1.34 26.53
N VAL A 263 -12.91 1.00 25.46
CA VAL A 263 -12.39 1.96 24.49
C VAL A 263 -12.73 1.48 23.09
N LEU A 264 -13.05 2.40 22.20
CA LEU A 264 -13.35 2.12 20.80
C LEU A 264 -12.85 3.30 19.97
N VAL A 265 -12.44 3.06 18.72
CA VAL A 265 -12.06 4.14 17.81
C VAL A 265 -12.85 3.98 16.52
N ASP A 266 -13.36 5.08 15.99
CA ASP A 266 -14.06 5.07 14.71
C ASP A 266 -13.11 5.31 13.52
N GLN A 267 -13.64 5.15 12.30
CA GLN A 267 -12.90 5.38 11.05
C GLN A 267 -12.41 6.82 10.86
N PHE A 268 -12.89 7.77 11.68
CA PHE A 268 -12.47 9.17 11.67
C PHE A 268 -11.47 9.47 12.80
N ASP A 269 -10.88 8.42 13.38
CA ASP A 269 -9.91 8.52 14.47
C ASP A 269 -10.47 9.16 15.75
N THR A 270 -11.79 9.11 15.93
CA THR A 270 -12.42 9.58 17.17
C THR A 270 -12.41 8.44 18.19
N VAL A 271 -11.81 8.69 19.34
CA VAL A 271 -11.71 7.74 20.46
C VAL A 271 -12.94 7.87 21.33
N TYR A 272 -13.66 6.78 21.55
CA TYR A 272 -14.79 6.64 22.47
C TYR A 272 -14.35 5.87 23.70
N VAL A 273 -14.74 6.33 24.88
CA VAL A 273 -14.42 5.70 26.16
C VAL A 273 -15.67 5.56 27.01
N ALA A 274 -15.88 4.35 27.53
CA ALA A 274 -16.90 4.09 28.54
C ALA A 274 -16.35 4.51 29.90
N ASP A 275 -16.83 5.64 30.41
CA ASP A 275 -16.48 6.23 31.70
C ASP A 275 -17.44 5.67 32.76
N CYS A 276 -17.04 4.55 33.37
CA CYS A 276 -17.95 3.68 34.13
C CYS A 276 -18.56 4.34 35.34
N ASP A 277 -17.74 5.02 36.15
CA ASP A 277 -18.21 5.57 37.42
C ASP A 277 -18.97 6.88 37.23
N ASN A 278 -18.70 7.59 36.12
CA ASN A 278 -19.48 8.75 35.71
C ASN A 278 -20.69 8.39 34.84
N ASN A 279 -20.88 7.10 34.52
CA ASN A 279 -22.01 6.57 33.77
C ASN A 279 -22.26 7.32 32.46
N ARG A 280 -21.17 7.54 31.72
CA ARG A 280 -21.21 8.26 30.45
C ARG A 280 -20.29 7.60 29.45
N VAL A 281 -20.56 7.86 28.17
CA VAL A 281 -19.59 7.62 27.10
C VAL A 281 -19.04 8.97 26.70
N MET A 282 -17.72 9.04 26.68
CA MET A 282 -16.98 10.22 26.24
C MET A 282 -16.38 9.97 24.87
N ARG A 283 -16.18 11.00 24.05
CA ARG A 283 -15.41 10.90 22.81
C ARG A 283 -14.42 12.05 22.62
N TRP A 284 -13.29 11.76 21.99
CA TRP A 284 -12.24 12.71 21.64
C TRP A 284 -11.84 12.55 20.18
N SER A 285 -11.84 13.66 19.43
CA SER A 285 -11.30 13.67 18.07
C SER A 285 -9.79 13.85 18.11
N LYS A 286 -9.11 13.46 17.02
CA LYS A 286 -7.64 13.38 16.89
C LYS A 286 -6.87 14.63 17.38
N ASP A 287 -7.48 15.82 17.31
CA ASP A 287 -6.83 17.10 17.62
C ASP A 287 -7.41 17.82 18.85
N THR A 288 -8.28 17.18 19.62
CA THR A 288 -9.01 17.82 20.73
C THR A 288 -8.52 17.36 22.10
N LYS A 289 -8.17 18.33 22.97
CA LYS A 289 -7.84 18.06 24.38
C LYS A 289 -9.07 17.95 25.29
N GLN A 290 -10.24 18.34 24.80
CA GLN A 290 -11.50 18.27 25.53
C GLN A 290 -12.39 17.21 24.89
N GLY A 291 -12.94 16.33 25.72
CA GLY A 291 -13.90 15.33 25.27
C GLY A 291 -15.30 15.91 25.16
N THR A 292 -16.14 15.27 24.36
CA THR A 292 -17.58 15.52 24.35
C THR A 292 -18.30 14.30 24.91
N VAL A 293 -19.52 14.49 25.42
CA VAL A 293 -20.35 13.42 25.98
C VAL A 293 -21.43 13.08 24.95
N PRO A 294 -21.19 12.14 24.01
CA PRO A 294 -22.22 11.72 23.06
C PRO A 294 -23.41 11.04 23.73
N VAL A 295 -23.17 10.37 24.87
CA VAL A 295 -24.22 9.64 25.60
C VAL A 295 -23.92 9.71 27.10
N SER A 296 -24.92 9.99 27.93
CA SER A 296 -24.84 9.97 29.40
C SER A 296 -26.02 9.27 30.04
N GLY A 297 -25.81 8.62 31.18
CA GLY A 297 -26.85 8.03 32.03
C GLY A 297 -26.95 8.76 33.36
N ASN A 298 -28.14 8.70 33.98
CA ASN A 298 -28.45 9.34 35.27
C ASN A 298 -28.60 8.33 36.44
N ASN A 299 -28.03 7.13 36.29
CA ASN A 299 -27.85 6.14 37.36
C ASN A 299 -29.06 5.45 37.98
N GLN A 300 -30.30 5.65 37.51
CA GLN A 300 -31.43 5.24 38.35
C GLN A 300 -32.61 4.55 37.66
N ASP A 301 -32.72 4.55 36.32
CA ASP A 301 -33.87 3.91 35.68
C ASP A 301 -33.49 2.93 34.55
N GLU A 302 -34.26 1.85 34.43
CA GLU A 302 -34.23 0.91 33.29
C GLU A 302 -34.83 1.52 32.00
N GLN A 303 -34.98 2.84 31.93
CA GLN A 303 -35.54 3.52 30.76
C GLN A 303 -34.54 3.53 29.59
N LEU A 304 -35.08 3.69 28.38
CA LEU A 304 -34.29 3.89 27.17
C LEU A 304 -33.47 5.17 27.30
N ASN A 305 -32.21 5.14 26.85
CA ASN A 305 -31.24 6.24 26.93
C ASN A 305 -30.66 6.53 28.33
N GLN A 306 -30.88 5.66 29.31
CA GLN A 306 -30.14 5.67 30.58
C GLN A 306 -29.31 4.40 30.69
N PHE A 307 -28.07 4.48 31.16
CA PHE A 307 -27.24 3.29 31.41
C PHE A 307 -26.49 3.44 32.72
N TYR A 308 -26.21 2.30 33.35
CA TYR A 308 -25.54 2.22 34.62
C TYR A 308 -24.34 1.27 34.50
N PHE A 309 -23.17 1.81 34.80
CA PHE A 309 -21.92 1.08 34.76
C PHE A 309 -21.53 0.56 33.35
N PRO A 310 -21.41 1.44 32.33
CA PRO A 310 -21.09 1.02 30.98
C PRO A 310 -19.72 0.35 30.94
N GLN A 311 -19.60 -0.93 30.57
CA GLN A 311 -18.30 -1.62 30.61
C GLN A 311 -17.57 -1.67 29.27
N ASP A 312 -18.29 -1.76 28.16
CA ASP A 312 -17.69 -1.95 26.84
C ASP A 312 -18.54 -1.33 25.73
N LEU A 313 -17.90 -1.09 24.58
CA LEU A 313 -18.44 -0.34 23.45
C LEU A 313 -18.16 -1.06 22.12
N SER A 314 -19.11 -1.00 21.18
CA SER A 314 -18.90 -1.54 19.83
C SER A 314 -19.73 -0.79 18.79
N PHE A 315 -19.23 -0.64 17.56
CA PHE A 315 -20.00 -0.09 16.44
C PHE A 315 -20.54 -1.22 15.55
N ASP A 316 -21.74 -1.04 14.99
CA ASP A 316 -22.17 -1.81 13.82
C ASP A 316 -21.71 -1.16 12.50
N ARG A 317 -21.94 -1.86 11.39
CA ARG A 317 -21.61 -1.39 10.03
C ARG A 317 -22.33 -0.10 9.60
N HIS A 318 -23.34 0.35 10.33
CA HIS A 318 -24.07 1.60 10.07
C HIS A 318 -23.71 2.68 11.10
N SER A 319 -22.60 2.51 11.83
CA SER A 319 -22.10 3.43 12.86
C SER A 319 -23.07 3.63 14.04
N ASN A 320 -23.94 2.67 14.33
CA ASN A 320 -24.67 2.68 15.61
C ASN A 320 -23.75 2.17 16.72
N LEU A 321 -23.70 2.90 17.84
CA LEU A 321 -22.94 2.50 19.02
C LEU A 321 -23.76 1.56 19.90
N TYR A 322 -23.18 0.43 20.26
CA TYR A 322 -23.70 -0.51 21.23
C TYR A 322 -22.91 -0.36 22.52
N ILE A 323 -23.62 -0.18 23.62
CA ILE A 323 -23.05 0.01 24.96
C ILE A 323 -23.48 -1.17 25.82
N VAL A 324 -22.52 -1.81 26.47
CA VAL A 324 -22.78 -2.85 27.48
C VAL A 324 -23.13 -2.17 28.80
N ASP A 325 -24.42 -2.10 29.10
CA ASP A 325 -24.98 -1.56 30.33
C ASP A 325 -24.95 -2.64 31.43
N TYR A 326 -23.76 -2.79 32.04
CA TYR A 326 -23.43 -3.97 32.84
C TYR A 326 -24.31 -4.10 34.07
N ALA A 327 -24.58 -3.02 34.79
CA ALA A 327 -25.33 -3.10 36.04
C ALA A 327 -26.82 -3.34 35.80
N ASN A 328 -27.37 -2.92 34.65
CA ASN A 328 -28.73 -3.23 34.23
C ASN A 328 -28.83 -4.53 33.39
N ALA A 329 -27.73 -5.30 33.27
CA ALA A 329 -27.67 -6.57 32.54
C ALA A 329 -28.23 -6.52 31.11
N ARG A 330 -27.97 -5.43 30.38
CA ARG A 330 -28.51 -5.22 29.02
C ARG A 330 -27.49 -4.61 28.06
N ILE A 331 -27.85 -4.59 26.78
CA ILE A 331 -27.10 -3.89 25.74
C ILE A 331 -28.03 -2.85 25.12
N GLN A 332 -27.55 -1.61 25.01
CA GLN A 332 -28.31 -0.52 24.41
C GLN A 332 -27.65 -0.02 23.13
N ARG A 333 -28.47 0.27 22.12
CA ARG A 333 -28.04 0.79 20.83
C ARG A 333 -28.36 2.28 20.75
N PHE A 334 -27.36 3.09 20.44
CA PHE A 334 -27.44 4.52 20.24
C PHE A 334 -27.10 4.87 18.80
N ASN A 335 -27.94 5.69 18.18
CA ASN A 335 -27.59 6.31 16.90
C ASN A 335 -26.80 7.57 17.20
N ILE A 336 -25.48 7.46 17.13
CA ILE A 336 -24.59 8.61 17.27
C ILE A 336 -24.32 9.06 15.85
N GLY A 337 -25.26 9.82 15.28
CA GLY A 337 -25.08 10.40 13.96
C GLY A 337 -23.70 11.03 13.87
N SER A 338 -23.03 10.87 12.73
CA SER A 338 -21.78 11.56 12.43
C SER A 338 -22.03 13.06 12.54
N SER A 339 -21.82 13.63 13.71
CA SER A 339 -22.01 15.04 13.99
C SER A 339 -20.91 15.80 13.27
N SER A 340 -21.16 16.09 12.00
CA SER A 340 -20.51 17.13 11.23
C SER A 340 -21.05 18.46 11.74
N SER A 341 -20.22 19.18 12.50
CA SER A 341 -20.33 20.62 12.73
C SER A 341 -18.95 21.18 12.95
#